data_AF-A0A2P5DYC5-F1
#
_entry.id   AF-A0A2P5DYC5-F1
#
_cell.length_a   1.000
_cell.length_b   1.000
_cell.length_c   1.000
_cell.angle_alpha   90.00
_cell.angle_beta   90.00
_cell.angle_gamma   90.00
#
_symmetry.space_group_name_H-M   'P 1'
#
loop_
_entity.id
_entity.type
_entity.pdbx_description
1 polymer ?
#
loop_
_entity_poly.entity_id
_entity_poly.type
_entity_poly.pdbx_seq_one_letter_code
_entity_poly.pdbx_strand_id
1 'polypeptide(L)'
;MALGGTENSQEFDLEILEDQSAQVQDRVRNYQRKITQAYNKLVRARNFQESDLVLKAADHIMKGMHAVKFTPNWEGPYQIADIQSSGYCTLKDLNT
;
A
#
# COMPACT_ATOMS: atom_id res chain seq x y z
N MET A 1 2.31 58.54 -7.89
CA MET A 1 1.17 57.94 -7.17
C MET A 1 0.23 57.40 -8.25
N ALA A 2 -0.01 56.11 -8.45
CA ALA A 2 0.10 54.93 -7.58
C ALA A 2 0.45 53.68 -8.43
N LEU A 3 1.26 52.76 -7.86
CA LEU A 3 1.53 51.42 -8.37
C LEU A 3 1.18 50.35 -7.30
N GLY A 4 0.10 50.54 -6.54
CA GLY A 4 -0.25 49.68 -5.39
C GLY A 4 -1.50 48.81 -5.56
N GLY A 5 -2.00 48.63 -6.79
CA GLY A 5 -3.30 47.98 -7.03
C GLY A 5 -3.26 46.51 -7.44
N THR A 6 -2.13 46.01 -7.93
CA THR A 6 -2.03 44.66 -8.53
C THR A 6 -1.40 43.63 -7.60
N GLU A 7 -0.55 44.05 -6.67
CA GLU A 7 0.19 43.16 -5.76
C GLU A 7 -0.75 42.44 -4.78
N ASN A 8 -1.70 43.17 -4.16
CA ASN A 8 -2.65 42.58 -3.20
C ASN A 8 -3.65 41.59 -3.83
N SER A 9 -4.01 41.76 -5.11
CA SER A 9 -4.96 40.86 -5.77
C SER A 9 -4.32 39.53 -6.14
N GLN A 10 -3.05 39.55 -6.55
CA GLN A 10 -2.30 38.34 -6.88
C GLN A 10 -1.97 37.52 -5.63
N GLU A 11 -1.67 38.18 -4.51
CA GLU A 11 -1.37 37.54 -3.24
C GLU A 11 -2.60 36.80 -2.66
N PHE A 12 -3.78 37.41 -2.77
CA PHE A 12 -5.04 36.79 -2.33
C PHE A 12 -5.43 35.57 -3.19
N ASP A 13 -5.24 35.64 -4.51
CA ASP A 13 -5.50 34.50 -5.40
C ASP A 13 -4.56 33.32 -5.10
N LEU A 14 -3.30 33.60 -4.74
CA LEU A 14 -2.33 32.58 -4.33
C LEU A 14 -2.72 31.93 -2.99
N GLU A 15 -3.12 32.72 -2.00
CA GLU A 15 -3.58 32.22 -0.69
C GLU A 15 -4.78 31.27 -0.83
N ILE A 16 -5.75 31.60 -1.69
CA ILE A 16 -6.91 30.74 -1.97
C ILE A 16 -6.46 29.40 -2.59
N LEU A 17 -5.53 29.44 -3.55
CA LEU A 17 -5.03 28.23 -4.20
C LEU A 17 -4.26 27.34 -3.22
N GLU A 18 -3.46 27.93 -2.33
CA GLU A 18 -2.73 27.21 -1.29
C GLU A 18 -3.68 26.54 -0.29
N ASP A 19 -4.72 27.24 0.17
CA ASP A 19 -5.73 26.69 1.06
C ASP A 19 -6.50 25.53 0.39
N GLN A 20 -6.88 25.68 -0.89
CA GLN A 20 -7.52 24.59 -1.64
C GLN A 20 -6.61 23.37 -1.79
N SER A 21 -5.31 23.56 -2.05
CA SER A 21 -4.33 22.48 -2.13
C SER A 21 -4.19 21.76 -0.79
N ALA A 22 -4.07 22.52 0.31
CA ALA A 22 -3.99 21.98 1.67
C ALA A 22 -5.23 21.14 2.02
N GLN A 23 -6.43 21.64 1.70
CA GLN A 23 -7.67 20.90 1.90
C GLN A 23 -7.72 19.59 1.09
N VAL A 24 -7.24 19.59 -0.15
CA VAL A 24 -7.16 18.37 -0.98
C VAL A 24 -6.18 17.37 -0.37
N GLN A 25 -5.00 17.83 0.07
CA GLN A 25 -4.01 16.98 0.73
C GLN A 25 -4.56 16.36 2.01
N ASP A 26 -5.27 17.13 2.83
CA ASP A 26 -5.91 16.64 4.05
C ASP A 26 -6.97 15.58 3.76
N ARG A 27 -7.77 15.76 2.70
CA ARG A 27 -8.75 14.76 2.28
C ARG A 27 -8.08 13.45 1.86
N VAL A 28 -7.02 13.52 1.06
CA VAL A 28 -6.23 12.35 0.63
C VAL A 28 -5.63 11.64 1.84
N ARG A 29 -5.00 12.38 2.75
CA ARG A 29 -4.40 11.82 3.97
C ARG A 29 -5.44 11.15 4.86
N ASN A 30 -6.60 11.77 5.02
CA ASN A 30 -7.72 11.21 5.77
C ASN A 30 -8.26 9.93 5.13
N TYR A 31 -8.38 9.91 3.81
CA TYR A 31 -8.82 8.74 3.07
C TYR A 31 -7.83 7.57 3.22
N GLN A 32 -6.53 7.82 2.99
CA GLN A 32 -5.47 6.83 3.18
C GLN A 32 -5.48 6.28 4.60
N ARG A 33 -5.56 7.14 5.62
CA ARG A 33 -5.64 6.73 7.03
C ARG A 33 -6.82 5.79 7.29
N LYS A 34 -7.99 6.09 6.74
CA LYS A 34 -9.19 5.24 6.90
C LYS A 34 -8.99 3.86 6.26
N ILE A 35 -8.42 3.82 5.05
CA ILE A 35 -8.11 2.55 4.37
C ILE A 35 -7.11 1.73 5.18
N THR A 36 -6.00 2.33 5.61
CA THR A 36 -4.97 1.64 6.40
C THR A 36 -5.56 1.09 7.69
N GLN A 37 -6.41 1.85 8.39
CA GLN A 37 -7.08 1.38 9.61
C GLN A 37 -8.04 0.22 9.35
N ALA A 38 -8.83 0.29 8.26
CA ALA A 38 -9.75 -0.79 7.90
C ALA A 38 -8.98 -2.07 7.56
N TYR A 39 -7.91 -1.96 6.76
CA TYR A 39 -7.06 -3.08 6.41
C TYR A 39 -6.39 -3.71 7.64
N ASN A 40 -5.76 -2.90 8.49
CA ASN A 40 -5.06 -3.37 9.69
C ASN A 40 -6.00 -4.02 10.71
N LYS A 41 -7.29 -3.69 10.73
CA LYS A 41 -8.29 -4.39 11.57
C LYS A 41 -8.61 -5.79 11.06
N LEU A 42 -8.49 -6.03 9.76
CA LEU A 42 -8.79 -7.32 9.13
C LEU A 42 -7.58 -8.25 9.10
N VAL A 43 -6.38 -7.68 9.01
CA VAL A 43 -5.13 -8.46 9.01
C VAL A 43 -4.77 -8.89 10.42
N ARG A 44 -4.65 -10.19 10.63
CA ARG A 44 -4.01 -10.75 11.82
C ARG A 44 -2.53 -10.90 11.54
N ALA A 45 -1.70 -10.16 12.28
CA ALA A 45 -0.26 -10.35 12.23
C ALA A 45 0.07 -11.80 12.62
N ARG A 46 0.83 -12.48 11.77
CA ARG A 46 1.32 -13.84 12.03
C ARG A 46 2.83 -13.75 12.11
N ASN A 47 3.38 -14.22 13.23
CA ASN A 47 4.81 -14.37 13.37
C ASN A 47 5.21 -15.65 12.65
N PHE A 48 6.09 -15.52 11.67
CA PHE A 48 6.68 -16.64 10.97
C PHE A 48 8.02 -16.98 11.61
N GLN A 49 8.39 -18.25 11.55
CA GLN A 49 9.71 -18.74 11.91
C GLN A 49 10.34 -19.47 10.73
N GLU A 50 11.67 -19.52 10.71
CA GLU A 50 12.36 -20.42 9.81
C GLU A 50 11.83 -21.84 9.99
N SER A 51 11.77 -22.58 8.88
CA SER A 51 11.16 -23.91 8.77
C SER A 51 9.62 -23.97 8.81
N ASP A 52 8.91 -22.85 9.02
CA ASP A 52 7.45 -22.84 8.87
C ASP A 52 7.03 -23.17 7.43
N LEU A 53 5.91 -23.90 7.31
CA LEU A 53 5.28 -24.18 6.03
C LEU A 53 4.22 -23.13 5.70
N VAL A 54 4.34 -22.55 4.52
CA VAL A 54 3.46 -21.49 4.03
C VAL A 54 2.99 -21.74 2.61
N LEU A 55 1.83 -21.17 2.28
CA LEU A 55 1.33 -21.08 0.91
C LEU A 55 1.66 -19.70 0.37
N LYS A 56 2.16 -19.63 -0.86
CA LYS A 56 2.40 -18.35 -1.55
C LYS A 56 1.17 -18.02 -2.38
N ALA A 57 0.78 -16.74 -2.46
CA ALA A 57 -0.24 -16.33 -3.42
C ALA A 57 0.23 -16.64 -4.84
N ALA A 58 -0.66 -17.21 -5.66
CA ALA A 58 -0.34 -17.57 -7.02
C ALA A 58 0.00 -16.35 -7.87
N ASP A 59 0.81 -16.54 -8.90
CA ASP A 59 1.35 -15.44 -9.71
C ASP A 59 0.26 -14.56 -10.36
N HIS A 60 -0.85 -15.18 -10.79
CA HIS A 60 -1.98 -14.44 -11.36
C HIS A 60 -2.71 -13.58 -10.33
N ILE A 61 -2.75 -14.00 -9.05
CA ILE A 61 -3.32 -13.19 -7.96
C ILE A 61 -2.44 -11.98 -7.71
N MET A 62 -1.12 -12.17 -7.61
CA MET A 62 -0.17 -11.08 -7.37
C MET A 62 -0.17 -10.04 -8.50
N LYS A 63 -0.33 -10.49 -9.75
CA LYS A 63 -0.35 -9.64 -10.95
C LYS A 63 -1.74 -9.10 -11.30
N GLY A 64 -2.78 -9.45 -10.52
CA GLY A 64 -4.16 -9.05 -10.82
C GLY A 64 -4.68 -9.56 -12.17
N MET A 65 -4.15 -10.69 -12.64
CA MET A 65 -4.49 -11.28 -13.93
C MET A 65 -5.73 -12.16 -13.81
N HIS A 66 -6.53 -12.21 -14.88
CA HIS A 66 -7.63 -13.16 -14.97
C HIS A 66 -7.11 -14.60 -14.99
N ALA A 67 -7.66 -15.43 -14.11
CA ALA A 67 -7.43 -16.86 -14.09
C ALA A 67 -8.61 -17.60 -14.71
N VAL A 68 -8.36 -18.81 -15.21
CA VAL A 68 -9.44 -19.71 -15.62
C VAL A 68 -10.24 -20.10 -14.38
N LYS A 69 -11.51 -20.43 -14.56
CA LYS A 69 -12.35 -20.91 -13.45
C LYS A 69 -11.65 -22.11 -12.78
N PHE A 70 -11.59 -22.07 -11.45
CA PHE A 70 -10.94 -23.09 -10.60
C PHE A 70 -9.40 -23.14 -10.64
N THR A 71 -8.72 -22.12 -11.20
CA THR A 71 -7.27 -21.99 -10.97
C THR A 71 -7.01 -21.75 -9.47
N PRO A 72 -6.06 -22.47 -8.84
CA PRO A 72 -5.76 -22.30 -7.42
C PRO A 72 -5.19 -20.92 -7.12
N ASN A 73 -5.74 -20.20 -6.13
CA ASN A 73 -5.24 -18.88 -5.72
C ASN A 73 -3.91 -18.94 -4.94
N TRP A 74 -3.50 -20.13 -4.51
CA TRP A 74 -2.35 -20.39 -3.66
C TRP A 74 -1.49 -21.50 -4.26
N GLU A 75 -0.17 -21.34 -4.14
CA GLU A 75 0.85 -22.24 -4.66
C GLU A 75 1.70 -22.83 -3.53
N GLY A 76 2.25 -24.01 -3.78
CA GLY A 76 3.18 -24.70 -2.90
C GLY A 76 2.48 -25.40 -1.72
N PRO A 77 3.24 -26.20 -0.99
CA PRO A 77 3.78 -25.72 0.27
C PRO A 77 5.25 -25.33 0.14
N TYR A 78 5.59 -24.15 0.64
CA TYR A 78 6.97 -23.68 0.74
C TYR A 78 7.43 -23.69 2.18
N GLN A 79 8.72 -23.94 2.38
CA GLN A 79 9.37 -23.75 3.67
C GLN A 79 10.02 -22.38 3.73
N ILE A 80 9.88 -21.67 4.84
CA ILE A 80 10.65 -20.45 5.09
C ILE A 80 12.09 -20.82 5.37
N ALA A 81 13.01 -20.40 4.50
CA ALA A 81 14.43 -20.67 4.63
C ALA A 81 15.17 -19.60 5.45
N ASP A 82 14.73 -18.35 5.35
CA ASP A 82 15.34 -17.20 6.02
C ASP A 82 14.31 -16.08 6.18
N ILE A 83 14.41 -15.31 7.26
CA ILE A 83 13.53 -14.17 7.57
C ILE A 83 14.37 -12.91 7.75
N GLN A 84 14.12 -11.93 6.89
CA GLN A 84 14.79 -10.64 6.97
C GLN A 84 14.09 -9.71 7.96
N SER A 85 14.86 -8.81 8.60
CA SER A 85 14.33 -7.78 9.52
C SER A 85 13.37 -6.80 8.84
N SER A 86 13.41 -6.72 7.50
CA SER A 86 12.49 -5.96 6.65
C SER A 86 11.09 -6.59 6.53
N GLY A 87 10.91 -7.82 7.00
CA GLY A 87 9.66 -8.59 6.90
C GLY A 87 9.55 -9.46 5.63
N TYR A 88 10.58 -9.47 4.78
CA TYR A 88 10.65 -10.37 3.64
C TYR A 88 11.15 -11.75 4.07
N CYS A 89 10.57 -12.80 3.48
CA CYS A 89 10.95 -14.18 3.74
C CYS A 89 11.49 -14.82 2.45
N THR A 90 12.59 -15.56 2.55
CA THR A 90 13.07 -16.41 1.46
C THR A 90 12.36 -17.76 1.55
N LEU A 91 11.74 -18.19 0.45
CA LEU A 91 10.99 -19.45 0.39
C LEU A 91 11.79 -20.51 -0.36
N LYS A 92 11.79 -21.73 0.17
CA LYS A 92 12.36 -22.91 -0.47
C LYS A 92 11.24 -23.89 -0.81
N ASP A 93 11.27 -24.43 -2.02
CA ASP A 93 10.40 -25.54 -2.41
C ASP A 93 10.89 -26.83 -1.74
N LEU A 94 9.97 -27.61 -1.20
CA LEU A 94 10.26 -28.89 -0.56
C LEU A 94 10.56 -30.01 -1.57
N ASN A 95 10.22 -29.82 -2.85
CA ASN A 95 10.36 -30.83 -3.89
C ASN A 95 11.63 -30.64 -4.74
N THR A 96 12.54 -29.74 -4.32
CA THR A 96 13.84 -29.48 -4.98
C THR A 96 14.99 -30.05 -4.18
#